data_AF-A0A662DBT6-F1
#
_entry.id   AF-A0A662DBT6-F1
#
_cell.length_a   1.000
_cell.length_b   1.000
_cell.length_c   1.000
_cell.angle_alpha   90.00
_cell.angle_beta   90.00
_cell.angle_gamma   90.00
#
_symmetry.space_group_name_H-M   'P 1'
#
loop_
_entity.id
_entity.type
_entity.pdbx_description
1 polymer ?
#
loop_
_entity_poly.entity_id
_entity_poly.type
_entity_poly.pdbx_seq_one_letter_code
_entity_poly.pdbx_strand_id
1 'polypeptide(L)'
;MWDKEILREIGIDEGKLPPVYPCDDIVGKVTEKGSTVTGLKEGTPVVTGSVDANAAYLSAGVIDDGENALTMGSTACWGMAHTADKFIPGLICMPHIAYSRGWDLLLDAIGKLADEFPDKKFSLELCIKNTENLIKLAEKIDRQKLAEAQKSMKAENSIAVIQEVLKI
;
A
#
# COMPACT_ATOMS: atom_id res chain seq x y z
N MET A 1 11.58 7.07 -13.94
CA MET A 1 12.43 6.87 -15.13
C MET A 1 13.16 5.55 -14.99
N TRP A 2 13.59 4.92 -16.08
CA TRP A 2 14.36 3.67 -16.01
C TRP A 2 15.82 3.94 -15.66
N ASP A 3 16.40 3.04 -14.87
CA ASP A 3 17.83 3.09 -14.53
C ASP A 3 18.67 2.54 -15.69
N LYS A 4 19.39 3.44 -16.36
CA LYS A 4 20.16 3.09 -17.56
C LYS A 4 21.35 2.19 -17.26
N GLU A 5 21.89 2.23 -16.05
CA GLU A 5 23.03 1.39 -15.68
C GLU A 5 22.60 -0.05 -15.50
N ILE A 6 21.49 -0.26 -14.77
CA ILE A 6 20.86 -1.57 -14.61
C ILE A 6 20.47 -2.14 -15.96
N LEU A 7 19.80 -1.36 -16.83
CA LEU A 7 19.40 -1.81 -18.16
C LEU A 7 20.59 -2.27 -19.01
N ARG A 8 21.70 -1.53 -18.97
CA ARG A 8 22.94 -1.88 -19.67
C ARG A 8 23.53 -3.18 -19.14
N GLU A 9 23.55 -3.37 -17.82
CA GLU A 9 24.10 -4.57 -17.18
C GLU A 9 23.32 -5.84 -17.53
N ILE A 10 21.99 -5.76 -17.56
CA ILE A 10 21.12 -6.89 -17.90
C ILE A 10 20.85 -7.04 -19.41
N GLY A 11 21.41 -6.16 -20.25
CA GLY A 11 21.30 -6.21 -21.70
C GLY A 11 19.91 -5.87 -22.25
N ILE A 12 19.13 -5.05 -21.55
CA ILE A 12 17.80 -4.60 -21.99
C ILE A 12 17.90 -3.23 -22.65
N ASP A 13 17.29 -3.13 -23.84
CA ASP A 13 17.14 -1.86 -24.56
C ASP A 13 15.99 -1.04 -23.96
N GLU A 14 16.28 0.19 -23.51
CA GLU A 14 15.31 1.14 -22.96
C GLU A 14 14.16 1.42 -23.95
N GLY A 15 14.42 1.41 -25.26
CA GLY A 15 13.40 1.64 -26.28
C GLY A 15 12.31 0.57 -26.35
N LYS A 16 12.50 -0.57 -25.68
CA LYS A 16 11.50 -1.64 -25.56
C LYS A 16 10.64 -1.52 -24.30
N LEU A 17 11.01 -0.65 -23.37
CA LEU A 17 10.28 -0.45 -22.12
C LEU A 17 9.27 0.70 -22.27
N PRO A 18 8.11 0.62 -21.61
CA PRO A 18 7.15 1.71 -21.63
C PRO A 18 7.70 2.92 -20.87
N PRO A 19 7.26 4.15 -21.20
CA PRO A 19 7.51 5.31 -20.34
C PRO A 19 6.94 5.07 -18.94
N VAL A 20 7.65 5.57 -17.92
CA VAL A 20 7.26 5.45 -16.51
C VAL A 20 6.47 6.68 -16.10
N TYR A 21 5.28 6.46 -15.53
CA TYR A 21 4.43 7.52 -15.01
C TYR A 21 4.15 7.30 -13.50
N PRO A 22 3.97 8.39 -12.74
CA PRO A 22 3.31 8.36 -11.43
C PRO A 22 1.98 7.60 -11.46
N CYS A 23 1.63 6.91 -10.38
CA CYS A 23 0.44 6.06 -10.33
C CYS A 23 -0.88 6.85 -10.54
N ASP A 24 -0.87 8.11 -10.13
CA ASP A 24 -1.97 9.08 -10.17
C ASP A 24 -2.10 9.83 -11.51
N ASP A 25 -1.13 9.68 -12.42
CA ASP A 25 -1.18 10.34 -13.73
C ASP A 25 -2.25 9.72 -14.63
N ILE A 26 -3.01 10.59 -15.32
CA ILE A 26 -3.93 10.17 -16.38
C ILE A 26 -3.10 9.88 -17.64
N VAL A 27 -2.97 8.61 -18.00
CA VAL A 27 -2.18 8.14 -19.15
C VAL A 27 -3.00 7.94 -20.42
N GLY A 28 -4.33 8.04 -20.31
CA GLY A 28 -5.20 7.87 -21.46
C GLY A 28 -6.67 7.98 -21.12
N LYS A 29 -7.49 7.53 -22.06
CA LYS A 29 -8.95 7.47 -21.93
C LYS A 29 -9.46 6.15 -22.51
N VAL A 30 -10.57 5.66 -21.97
CA VAL A 30 -11.28 4.51 -22.55
C VAL A 30 -11.67 4.86 -23.99
N THR A 31 -11.25 4.04 -24.94
CA THR A 31 -11.59 4.18 -26.37
C THR A 31 -12.99 3.59 -26.64
N GLU A 32 -13.58 3.89 -27.80
CA GLU A 32 -14.82 3.23 -28.27
C GLU A 32 -14.74 1.69 -28.18
N LYS A 33 -13.64 1.12 -28.67
CA LYS A 33 -13.38 -0.33 -28.57
C LYS A 33 -13.30 -0.78 -27.11
N GLY A 34 -12.60 -0.03 -26.27
CA GLY A 34 -12.50 -0.31 -24.83
C GLY A 34 -13.86 -0.27 -24.14
N SER A 35 -14.70 0.71 -24.50
CA SER A 35 -16.07 0.86 -23.99
C SER A 35 -16.93 -0.35 -24.34
N THR A 36 -16.87 -0.81 -25.58
CA THR A 36 -17.63 -1.98 -26.05
C THR A 36 -17.28 -3.26 -25.28
N VAL A 37 -16.01 -3.47 -24.93
CA VAL A 37 -15.55 -4.70 -24.25
C VAL A 37 -15.73 -4.62 -22.73
N THR A 38 -15.54 -3.45 -22.13
CA THR A 38 -15.52 -3.29 -20.66
C THR A 38 -16.85 -2.80 -20.07
N GLY A 39 -17.71 -2.19 -20.88
CA GLY A 39 -18.90 -1.47 -20.43
C GLY A 39 -18.61 -0.09 -19.79
N LEU A 40 -17.35 0.31 -19.70
CA LEU A 40 -16.98 1.65 -19.23
C LEU A 40 -17.29 2.70 -20.30
N LYS A 41 -17.76 3.87 -19.89
CA LYS A 41 -18.07 4.96 -20.83
C LYS A 41 -16.82 5.37 -21.62
N GLU A 42 -16.95 5.50 -22.95
CA GLU A 42 -15.90 6.09 -23.79
C GLU A 42 -15.50 7.48 -23.28
N GLY A 43 -14.20 7.77 -23.32
CA GLY A 43 -13.62 9.01 -22.83
C GLY A 43 -13.35 9.03 -21.32
N THR A 44 -13.74 7.99 -20.56
CA THR A 44 -13.42 7.87 -19.13
C THR A 44 -11.90 7.91 -18.93
N PRO A 45 -11.37 8.80 -18.07
CA PRO A 45 -9.93 8.86 -17.79
C PRO A 45 -9.39 7.53 -17.27
N VAL A 46 -8.19 7.17 -17.73
CA VAL A 46 -7.45 5.98 -17.28
C VAL A 46 -6.15 6.46 -16.64
N VAL A 47 -5.93 6.07 -15.39
CA VAL A 47 -4.69 6.36 -14.65
C VAL A 47 -3.66 5.25 -14.85
N THR A 48 -2.38 5.54 -14.59
CA THR A 48 -1.27 4.56 -14.70
C THR A 48 -1.53 3.29 -13.88
N GLY A 49 -2.15 3.44 -12.71
CA GLY A 49 -2.41 2.33 -11.79
C GLY A 49 -1.26 2.08 -10.83
N SER A 50 -1.38 1.03 -10.04
CA SER A 50 -0.40 0.67 -8.99
C SER A 50 -0.36 -0.85 -8.78
N VAL A 51 0.62 -1.30 -7.99
CA VAL A 51 0.73 -2.68 -7.52
C VAL A 51 -0.40 -2.99 -6.54
N ASP A 52 -0.94 -4.21 -6.61
CA ASP A 52 -2.07 -4.66 -5.79
C ASP A 52 -1.82 -4.55 -4.28
N ALA A 53 -0.65 -4.97 -3.81
CA ALA A 53 -0.23 -4.84 -2.42
C ALA A 53 -0.25 -3.37 -1.96
N ASN A 54 0.29 -2.48 -2.80
CA ASN A 54 0.35 -1.05 -2.50
C ASN A 54 -1.05 -0.42 -2.41
N ALA A 55 -1.95 -0.79 -3.33
CA ALA A 55 -3.36 -0.39 -3.24
C ALA A 55 -4.06 -0.95 -1.99
N ALA A 56 -3.71 -2.18 -1.57
CA ALA A 56 -4.25 -2.78 -0.35
C ALA A 56 -3.78 -2.03 0.92
N TYR A 57 -2.49 -1.66 0.99
CA TYR A 57 -1.96 -0.90 2.13
C TYR A 57 -2.54 0.52 2.20
N LEU A 58 -2.71 1.21 1.07
CA LEU A 58 -3.46 2.47 1.03
C LEU A 58 -4.87 2.29 1.58
N SER A 59 -5.57 1.24 1.16
CA SER A 59 -6.93 0.94 1.61
C SER A 59 -6.99 0.61 3.11
N ALA A 60 -5.90 0.10 3.67
CA ALA A 60 -5.74 -0.15 5.09
C ALA A 60 -5.33 1.10 5.90
N GLY A 61 -5.17 2.25 5.23
CA GLY A 61 -4.78 3.52 5.86
C GLY A 61 -3.29 3.67 6.10
N VAL A 62 -2.44 2.92 5.40
CA VAL A 62 -0.98 3.15 5.39
C VAL A 62 -0.71 4.27 4.39
N ILE A 63 -0.59 5.50 4.90
CA ILE A 63 -0.48 6.73 4.09
C ILE A 63 0.73 7.55 4.52
N ASP A 64 0.88 7.76 5.83
CA ASP A 64 1.88 8.60 6.47
C ASP A 64 3.14 7.82 6.90
N ASP A 65 4.26 8.52 7.11
CA ASP A 65 5.58 7.90 7.26
C ASP A 65 5.61 7.05 8.54
N GLY A 66 6.07 5.81 8.40
CA GLY A 66 6.12 4.83 9.47
C GLY A 66 4.79 4.08 9.72
N GLU A 67 3.69 4.49 9.10
CA GLU A 67 2.46 3.69 9.12
C GLU A 67 2.70 2.35 8.43
N ASN A 68 2.12 1.29 8.98
CA ASN A 68 2.31 -0.05 8.47
C ASN A 68 1.11 -0.94 8.74
N ALA A 69 0.97 -1.98 7.94
CA ALA A 69 -0.02 -3.02 8.18
C ALA A 69 0.55 -4.40 7.86
N LEU A 70 -0.08 -5.41 8.46
CA LEU A 70 0.15 -6.81 8.20
C LEU A 70 -1.08 -7.38 7.49
N THR A 71 -0.88 -7.94 6.30
CA THR A 71 -1.90 -8.73 5.62
C THR A 71 -1.63 -10.21 5.90
N MET A 72 -2.63 -10.93 6.40
CA MET A 72 -2.52 -12.36 6.71
C MET A 72 -3.39 -13.16 5.74
N GLY A 73 -2.79 -13.54 4.61
CA GLY A 73 -3.39 -14.45 3.62
C GLY A 73 -2.68 -15.81 3.61
N SER A 74 -2.62 -16.46 2.45
CA SER A 74 -1.80 -17.67 2.25
C SER A 74 -0.30 -17.40 2.48
N THR A 75 0.13 -16.18 2.24
CA THR A 75 1.44 -15.65 2.64
C THR A 75 1.18 -14.37 3.42
N ALA A 76 1.85 -14.20 4.54
CA ALA A 76 1.76 -12.98 5.32
C ALA A 76 2.69 -11.92 4.69
N CYS A 77 2.18 -10.71 4.50
CA CYS A 77 2.97 -9.60 3.98
C CYS A 77 2.87 -8.42 4.93
N TRP A 78 4.01 -7.85 5.29
CA TRP A 78 4.11 -6.63 6.07
C TRP A 78 4.55 -5.48 5.16
N GLY A 79 3.81 -4.38 5.20
CA GLY A 79 4.05 -3.19 4.39
C GLY A 79 4.12 -1.94 5.25
N MET A 80 5.07 -1.04 4.96
CA MET A 80 5.26 0.23 5.65
C MET A 80 5.44 1.37 4.66
N ALA A 81 4.72 2.48 4.85
CA ALA A 81 4.99 3.72 4.15
C ALA A 81 6.25 4.38 4.72
N HIS A 82 7.13 4.84 3.84
CA HIS A 82 8.40 5.45 4.20
C HIS A 82 8.74 6.61 3.27
N THR A 83 9.25 7.73 3.79
CA THR A 83 9.85 8.79 2.94
C THR A 83 11.06 8.22 2.22
N ALA A 84 11.13 8.38 0.89
CA ALA A 84 12.05 7.66 -0.01
C ALA A 84 13.53 8.09 0.09
N ASP A 85 14.16 7.90 1.25
CA ASP A 85 15.58 8.23 1.46
C ASP A 85 16.47 7.01 1.77
N LYS A 86 15.88 5.84 2.07
CA LYS A 86 16.64 4.64 2.44
C LYS A 86 16.14 3.37 1.77
N PHE A 87 16.98 2.83 0.89
CA PHE A 87 16.87 1.43 0.47
C PHE A 87 17.25 0.50 1.62
N ILE A 88 16.38 -0.45 1.94
CA ILE A 88 16.65 -1.48 2.95
C ILE A 88 16.87 -2.82 2.23
N PRO A 89 18.10 -3.35 2.21
CA PRO A 89 18.39 -4.66 1.64
C PRO A 89 17.50 -5.75 2.23
N GLY A 90 17.00 -6.64 1.38
CA GLY A 90 16.09 -7.73 1.78
C GLY A 90 14.61 -7.37 1.69
N LEU A 91 14.26 -6.08 1.60
CA LEU A 91 12.89 -5.63 1.40
C LEU A 91 12.64 -5.28 -0.07
N ILE A 92 11.39 -5.49 -0.50
CA ILE A 92 10.91 -4.93 -1.76
C ILE A 92 10.62 -3.45 -1.49
N CYS A 93 11.22 -2.57 -2.30
CA CYS A 93 10.97 -1.13 -2.26
C CYS A 93 10.26 -0.71 -3.55
N MET A 94 9.14 0.00 -3.43
CA MET A 94 8.39 0.51 -4.58
C MET A 94 7.77 1.87 -4.23
N PRO A 95 7.55 2.79 -5.20
CA PRO A 95 6.92 4.07 -4.92
C PRO A 95 5.54 3.91 -4.26
N HIS A 96 5.28 4.63 -3.17
CA HIS A 96 4.02 4.57 -2.44
C HIS A 96 2.88 5.20 -3.25
N ILE A 97 1.70 4.58 -3.25
CA ILE A 97 0.57 5.05 -4.07
C ILE A 97 0.02 6.42 -3.63
N ALA A 98 0.08 6.76 -2.34
CA ALA A 98 -0.40 8.06 -1.84
C ALA A 98 0.50 9.23 -2.27
N TYR A 99 1.81 9.00 -2.33
CA TYR A 99 2.83 10.03 -2.57
C TYR A 99 3.94 9.50 -3.50
N SER A 100 3.54 9.09 -4.70
CA SER A 100 4.35 8.35 -5.69
C SER A 100 5.64 9.03 -6.18
N ARG A 101 5.86 10.30 -5.81
CA ARG A 101 7.00 11.12 -6.23
C ARG A 101 8.05 11.35 -5.14
N GLY A 102 7.89 10.78 -3.95
CA GLY A 102 8.87 10.96 -2.87
C GLY A 102 8.75 9.99 -1.70
N TRP A 103 7.85 9.02 -1.79
CA TRP A 103 7.61 8.04 -0.75
C TRP A 103 7.64 6.65 -1.35
N ASP A 104 8.09 5.71 -0.56
CA ASP A 104 8.16 4.29 -0.89
C ASP A 104 7.28 3.48 0.05
N LEU A 105 6.75 2.38 -0.46
CA LEU A 105 6.27 1.26 0.31
C LEU A 105 7.43 0.26 0.44
N LEU A 106 7.85 0.04 1.68
CA LEU A 106 8.69 -1.09 2.04
C LEU A 106 7.80 -2.30 2.27
N LEU A 107 8.08 -3.39 1.56
CA LEU A 107 7.29 -4.61 1.60
C LEU A 107 8.17 -5.80 1.93
N ASP A 108 7.75 -6.56 2.92
CA ASP A 108 8.27 -7.88 3.24
C ASP A 108 7.18 -8.93 3.04
N ALA A 109 7.47 -9.96 2.25
CA ALA A 109 6.71 -11.20 2.32
C ALA A 109 7.40 -12.06 3.39
N ILE A 110 6.72 -12.25 4.53
CA ILE A 110 7.23 -12.81 5.80
C ILE A 110 7.83 -14.24 5.66
N GLY A 111 7.87 -14.80 4.45
CA GLY A 111 8.69 -15.95 4.12
C GLY A 111 10.21 -15.72 4.16
N LYS A 112 10.74 -14.50 3.94
CA LYS A 112 12.20 -14.24 3.89
C LYS A 112 12.80 -13.65 5.18
N LEU A 113 12.09 -12.75 5.85
CA LEU A 113 12.56 -12.12 7.09
C LEU A 113 12.62 -13.12 8.26
N ALA A 114 11.90 -14.24 8.14
CA ALA A 114 12.01 -15.40 9.04
C ALA A 114 13.31 -16.21 8.87
N ASP A 115 13.97 -16.12 7.71
CA ASP A 115 15.20 -16.85 7.38
C ASP A 115 16.46 -15.98 7.58
N GLU A 116 16.37 -14.66 7.40
CA GLU A 116 17.52 -13.73 7.50
C GLU A 116 17.73 -13.11 8.90
N PHE A 117 16.71 -13.08 9.77
CA PHE A 117 16.85 -12.62 11.16
C PHE A 117 16.83 -13.82 12.13
N PRO A 118 17.96 -14.16 12.77
CA PRO A 118 18.03 -15.30 13.69
C PRO A 118 17.16 -15.14 14.94
N ASP A 119 16.70 -13.92 15.23
CA ASP A 119 15.84 -13.63 16.36
C ASP A 119 14.41 -13.27 15.90
N LYS A 120 13.63 -14.33 15.64
CA LYS A 120 12.18 -14.29 15.36
C LYS A 120 11.39 -13.39 16.32
N LYS A 121 11.96 -13.12 17.50
CA LYS A 121 11.38 -12.34 18.58
C LYS A 121 11.20 -10.86 18.23
N PHE A 122 12.08 -10.22 17.47
CA PHE A 122 11.97 -8.76 17.23
C PHE A 122 10.88 -8.41 16.21
N SER A 123 10.79 -9.13 15.10
CA SER A 123 9.74 -8.95 14.08
C SER A 123 8.37 -9.38 14.61
N LEU A 124 8.30 -10.50 15.36
CA LEU A 124 7.10 -10.83 16.11
C LEU A 124 6.81 -9.82 17.22
N GLU A 125 7.77 -9.25 17.94
CA GLU A 125 7.51 -8.24 18.99
C GLU A 125 7.02 -6.92 18.40
N LEU A 126 7.48 -6.52 17.22
CA LEU A 126 6.96 -5.36 16.51
C LEU A 126 5.51 -5.62 16.04
N CYS A 127 5.27 -6.80 15.44
CA CYS A 127 3.92 -7.24 15.07
C CYS A 127 3.01 -7.43 16.29
N ILE A 128 3.49 -8.00 17.40
CA ILE A 128 2.75 -8.23 18.64
C ILE A 128 2.50 -6.90 19.34
N LYS A 129 3.46 -5.97 19.42
CA LYS A 129 3.19 -4.63 19.96
C LYS A 129 2.15 -3.89 19.14
N ASN A 130 2.22 -3.94 17.81
CA ASN A 130 1.20 -3.32 16.96
C ASN A 130 -0.14 -4.03 17.08
N THR A 131 -0.16 -5.36 17.14
CA THR A 131 -1.38 -6.16 17.28
C THR A 131 -2.00 -6.02 18.67
N GLU A 132 -1.22 -5.98 19.75
CA GLU A 132 -1.68 -5.70 21.12
C GLU A 132 -2.21 -4.27 21.24
N ASN A 133 -1.56 -3.30 20.59
CA ASN A 133 -2.07 -1.93 20.53
C ASN A 133 -3.39 -1.87 19.74
N LEU A 134 -3.49 -2.57 18.61
CA LEU A 134 -4.73 -2.69 17.82
C LEU A 134 -5.82 -3.48 18.54
N ILE A 135 -5.49 -4.51 19.33
CA ILE A 135 -6.44 -5.27 20.17
C ILE A 135 -6.92 -4.39 21.31
N LYS A 136 -6.03 -3.68 22.02
CA LYS A 136 -6.42 -2.68 23.04
C LYS A 136 -7.25 -1.55 22.46
N LEU A 137 -7.01 -1.15 21.20
CA LEU A 137 -7.82 -0.19 20.47
C LEU A 137 -9.20 -0.80 20.14
N ALA A 138 -9.23 -2.02 19.60
CA ALA A 138 -10.43 -2.74 19.21
C ALA A 138 -11.31 -3.19 20.39
N GLU A 139 -10.74 -3.34 21.59
CA GLU A 139 -11.46 -3.57 22.85
C GLU A 139 -12.15 -2.30 23.36
N LYS A 140 -11.60 -1.12 23.04
CA LYS A 140 -12.18 0.19 23.40
C LYS A 140 -13.20 0.68 22.38
N ILE A 141 -13.14 0.17 21.15
CA ILE A 141 -14.06 0.53 20.07
C ILE A 141 -15.40 -0.19 20.28
N ASP A 142 -16.46 0.59 20.40
CA ASP A 142 -17.83 0.09 20.35
C ASP A 142 -18.13 -0.44 18.94
N ARG A 143 -18.11 -1.77 18.82
CA ARG A 143 -18.29 -2.48 17.54
C ARG A 143 -19.66 -2.21 16.90
N GLN A 144 -20.66 -1.87 17.69
CA GLN A 144 -22.01 -1.59 17.21
C GLN A 144 -22.07 -0.19 16.58
N LYS A 145 -21.52 0.81 17.26
CA LYS A 145 -21.34 2.17 16.71
C LYS A 145 -20.44 2.18 15.47
N LEU A 146 -19.33 1.43 15.47
CA LEU A 146 -18.43 1.37 14.31
C LEU A 146 -19.13 0.72 13.10
N ALA A 147 -19.88 -0.37 13.31
CA ALA A 147 -20.63 -1.03 12.24
C ALA A 147 -21.74 -0.12 11.68
N GLU A 148 -22.40 0.69 12.50
CA GLU A 148 -23.38 1.68 12.06
C GLU A 148 -22.74 2.83 11.26
N ALA A 149 -21.58 3.31 11.69
CA ALA A 149 -20.81 4.31 10.94
C ALA A 149 -20.35 3.77 9.58
N GLN A 150 -19.88 2.52 9.52
CA GLN A 150 -19.44 1.85 8.31
C GLN A 150 -20.57 1.62 7.28
N LYS A 151 -21.82 1.46 7.72
CA LYS A 151 -22.99 1.36 6.82
C LYS A 151 -23.21 2.60 5.95
N SER A 152 -22.68 3.76 6.35
CA SER A 152 -22.78 4.99 5.56
C SER A 152 -21.75 5.11 4.43
N MET A 153 -20.78 4.18 4.35
CA MET A 153 -19.67 4.14 3.38
C MET A 153 -18.83 5.43 3.25
N LYS A 154 -18.89 6.34 4.23
CA LYS A 154 -18.03 7.53 4.29
C LYS A 154 -16.96 7.36 5.36
N ALA A 155 -15.69 7.40 4.96
CA ALA A 155 -14.53 7.21 5.84
C ALA A 155 -14.52 8.20 7.03
N GLU A 156 -15.01 9.42 6.81
CA GLU A 156 -15.17 10.49 7.80
C GLU A 156 -15.96 10.04 9.05
N ASN A 157 -16.97 9.18 8.87
CA ASN A 157 -17.83 8.71 9.95
C ASN A 157 -17.16 7.64 10.83
N SER A 158 -16.28 6.82 10.25
CA SER A 158 -15.47 5.86 11.01
C SER A 158 -14.37 6.55 11.79
N ILE A 159 -13.77 7.61 11.23
CA ILE A 159 -12.76 8.43 11.90
C ILE A 159 -13.36 9.17 13.10
N ALA A 160 -14.56 9.75 12.96
CA ALA A 160 -15.25 10.44 14.05
C ALA A 160 -15.54 9.52 15.27
N VAL A 161 -15.92 8.25 15.03
CA VAL A 161 -16.13 7.26 16.10
C VAL A 161 -14.81 6.89 16.79
N ILE A 162 -13.72 6.78 16.02
CA ILE A 162 -12.38 6.50 16.57
C ILE A 162 -11.89 7.70 17.42
N GLN A 163 -12.10 8.93 16.96
CA GLN A 163 -11.77 10.17 17.67
C GLN A 163 -12.58 10.34 18.98
N GLU A 164 -13.90 10.10 18.94
CA GLU A 164 -14.79 10.13 20.11
C GLU A 164 -14.33 9.14 21.21
N VAL A 165 -13.93 7.93 20.81
CA VAL A 165 -13.46 6.87 21.73
C VAL A 165 -12.07 7.18 22.30
N LEU A 166 -11.21 7.83 21.52
CA LEU A 166 -9.86 8.19 21.94
C LEU A 166 -9.78 9.54 22.69
N LYS A 167 -10.86 10.31 22.74
CA LYS A 167 -10.93 11.67 23.30
C LYS A 167 -9.89 12.63 22.69
N ILE A 168 -9.69 12.54 21.38
CA ILE A 168 -8.83 13.42 20.57
C ILE A 168 -9.63 13.95 19.39
#